data_AF-A0A662EHY3-F1
#
_entry.id   AF-A0A662EHY3-F1
#
_cell.length_a   1.000
_cell.length_b   1.000
_cell.length_c   1.000
_cell.angle_alpha   90.00
_cell.angle_beta   90.00
_cell.angle_gamma   90.00
#
_symmetry.space_group_name_H-M   'P 1'
#
loop_
_entity.id
_entity.type
_entity.pdbx_description
1 polymer ?
#
loop_
_entity_poly.entity_id
_entity_poly.type
_entity_poly.pdbx_seq_one_letter_code
_entity_poly.pdbx_strand_id
1 'polypeptide(L)'
;MTKFVLFFYWLLGRRRFWQYYTNVTWSTCAECLKLHGRIAPDPARFPQRRDGCPREILPFSVWQLPEYKEKARRMRELAQAELERRRLFARAVEVLERDPEEALSLFDRAGGIELYLPEVERLAEEKREFFLSNPQLKRRLGEIFLKRWSEKFGKPRYEVWPERMRIEREKWGERRIRELFLQV
;
A
#
# COMPACT_ATOMS: atom_id res chain seq x y z
N MET A 1 28.81 22.19 1.05
CA MET A 1 29.16 21.01 0.23
C MET A 1 28.13 20.66 -0.85
N THR A 2 26.83 20.60 -0.55
CA THR A 2 25.80 20.14 -1.51
C THR A 2 25.72 20.97 -2.80
N LYS A 3 25.87 22.30 -2.72
CA LYS A 3 25.83 23.19 -3.90
C LYS A 3 26.95 22.90 -4.92
N PHE A 4 28.16 22.54 -4.47
CA PHE A 4 29.28 22.20 -5.36
C PHE A 4 29.03 20.90 -6.14
N VAL A 5 28.44 19.89 -5.49
CA VAL A 5 28.09 18.62 -6.14
C VAL A 5 26.97 18.81 -7.18
N LEU A 6 25.97 19.64 -6.87
CA LEU A 6 24.89 19.96 -7.82
C LEU A 6 25.40 20.77 -9.01
N PHE A 7 26.30 21.72 -8.74
CA PHE A 7 26.97 22.49 -9.78
C PHE A 7 27.84 21.60 -10.68
N PHE A 8 28.53 20.62 -10.13
CA PHE A 8 29.29 19.62 -10.89
C PHE A 8 28.39 18.79 -11.81
N TYR A 9 27.23 18.31 -11.32
CA TYR A 9 26.25 17.64 -12.18
C TYR A 9 25.73 18.53 -13.31
N TRP A 10 25.48 19.81 -13.01
CA TRP A 10 25.06 20.78 -14.00
C TRP A 10 26.14 21.05 -15.07
N LEU A 11 27.41 21.18 -14.66
CA LEU A 11 28.56 21.32 -15.56
C LEU A 11 28.75 20.10 -16.47
N LEU A 12 28.46 18.90 -15.97
CA LEU A 12 28.43 17.66 -16.76
C LEU A 12 27.18 17.53 -17.65
N GLY A 13 26.42 18.61 -17.85
CA GLY A 13 25.21 18.63 -18.68
C GLY A 13 23.99 17.95 -18.05
N ARG A 14 24.08 17.42 -16.83
CA ARG A 14 22.98 16.73 -16.13
C ARG A 14 22.08 17.74 -15.43
N ARG A 15 21.28 18.44 -16.23
CA ARG A 15 20.34 19.48 -15.77
C ARG A 15 19.07 18.89 -15.14
N ARG A 16 18.76 17.62 -15.43
CA ARG A 16 17.56 16.93 -14.95
C ARG A 16 17.90 15.54 -14.45
N PHE A 17 17.06 15.07 -13.54
CA PHE A 17 16.98 13.69 -13.08
C PHE A 17 15.54 13.22 -13.26
N TRP A 18 15.33 11.92 -13.14
CA TRP A 18 14.05 11.28 -13.29
C TRP A 18 13.77 10.38 -12.10
N GLN A 19 12.54 10.37 -11.61
CA GLN A 19 12.09 9.54 -10.50
C GLN A 19 11.00 8.57 -10.98
N TYR A 20 11.16 7.30 -10.61
CA TYR A 20 10.17 6.26 -10.87
C TYR A 20 9.02 6.37 -9.86
N TYR A 21 7.81 6.57 -10.37
CA TYR A 21 6.59 6.68 -9.59
C TYR A 21 5.62 5.57 -9.98
N THR A 22 4.92 5.03 -8.98
CA THR A 22 3.82 4.07 -9.11
C THR A 22 2.89 4.28 -7.93
N ASN A 23 1.61 3.96 -8.06
CA ASN A 23 0.73 3.99 -6.90
C ASN A 23 1.06 2.81 -5.97
N VAL A 24 1.08 3.06 -4.66
CA VAL A 24 1.20 2.00 -3.64
C VAL A 24 -0.21 1.55 -3.25
N THR A 25 -0.64 0.45 -3.86
CA THR A 25 -1.95 -0.20 -3.68
C THR A 25 -1.77 -1.72 -3.70
N TRP A 26 -2.77 -2.48 -3.25
CA TRP A 26 -2.80 -3.95 -3.30
C TRP A 26 -2.59 -4.54 -4.71
N SER A 27 -2.97 -3.81 -5.76
CA SER A 27 -2.91 -4.27 -7.15
C SER A 27 -1.57 -4.00 -7.85
N THR A 28 -0.72 -3.10 -7.31
CA THR A 28 0.58 -2.79 -7.93
C THR A 28 1.52 -3.98 -7.82
N CYS A 29 2.21 -4.39 -8.89
CA CYS A 29 3.11 -5.54 -8.80
C CYS A 29 4.31 -5.26 -7.88
N ALA A 30 4.81 -6.29 -7.18
CA ALA A 30 5.94 -6.19 -6.25
C ALA A 30 7.19 -5.59 -6.92
N GLU A 31 7.36 -5.91 -8.20
CA GLU A 31 8.45 -5.44 -9.03
C GLU A 31 8.40 -3.94 -9.33
N CYS A 32 7.20 -3.34 -9.43
CA CYS A 32 7.04 -1.88 -9.50
C CYS A 32 7.26 -1.23 -8.14
N LEU A 33 6.83 -1.87 -7.05
CA LEU A 33 7.09 -1.38 -5.69
C LEU A 33 8.58 -1.31 -5.38
N LYS A 34 9.38 -2.30 -5.82
CA LYS A 34 10.86 -2.28 -5.69
C LYS A 34 11.52 -1.08 -6.39
N LEU A 35 10.91 -0.57 -7.45
CA LEU A 35 11.42 0.57 -8.21
C LEU A 35 10.86 1.91 -7.71
N HIS A 36 9.84 1.90 -6.85
CA HIS A 36 9.18 3.12 -6.38
C HIS A 36 10.18 4.05 -5.67
N GLY A 37 10.26 5.29 -6.16
CA GLY A 37 11.20 6.29 -5.65
C GLY A 37 12.62 6.20 -6.22
N ARG A 38 12.92 5.23 -7.10
CA ARG A 38 14.24 5.14 -7.76
C ARG A 38 14.51 6.41 -8.57
N ILE A 39 15.71 6.98 -8.41
CA ILE A 39 16.16 8.17 -9.14
C ILE A 39 17.26 7.76 -10.12
N ALA A 40 17.20 8.26 -11.35
CA ALA A 40 18.23 8.07 -12.37
C ALA A 40 18.52 9.37 -13.12
N PRO A 41 19.74 9.56 -13.64
CA PRO A 41 20.11 10.70 -14.48
C PRO A 41 19.69 10.54 -15.95
N ASP A 42 18.99 9.46 -16.30
CA ASP A 42 18.56 9.14 -17.65
C ASP A 42 17.29 8.27 -17.57
N PRO A 43 16.19 8.62 -18.25
CA PRO A 43 14.96 7.84 -18.23
C PRO A 43 15.12 6.45 -18.86
N ALA A 44 16.07 6.25 -19.79
CA ALA A 44 16.32 4.95 -20.41
C ALA A 44 16.87 3.89 -19.43
N ARG A 45 17.31 4.31 -18.23
CA ARG A 45 17.76 3.39 -17.17
C ARG A 45 16.62 2.72 -16.40
N PHE A 46 15.39 3.15 -16.62
CA PHE A 46 14.22 2.48 -16.05
C PHE A 46 13.75 1.37 -16.98
N PRO A 47 13.28 0.23 -16.43
CA PRO A 47 12.83 -0.87 -17.26
C PRO A 47 11.56 -0.50 -18.02
N GLN A 48 11.56 -0.74 -19.33
CA GLN A 48 10.37 -0.64 -20.17
C GLN A 48 9.52 -1.90 -20.02
N ARG A 49 8.62 -1.89 -19.05
CA ARG A 49 7.77 -3.03 -18.74
C ARG A 49 6.41 -2.93 -19.44
N ARG A 50 5.89 -4.08 -19.88
CA ARG A 50 4.55 -4.25 -20.47
C ARG A 50 3.68 -5.16 -19.58
N ASP A 51 3.55 -4.78 -18.32
CA ASP A 51 2.86 -5.55 -17.27
C ASP A 51 1.53 -4.90 -16.84
N GLY A 52 1.06 -3.88 -17.56
CA GLY A 52 -0.19 -3.15 -17.25
C GLY A 52 -0.16 -2.32 -15.96
N CYS A 53 0.95 -2.27 -15.21
CA CYS A 53 1.02 -1.50 -13.97
C CYS A 53 1.13 0.01 -14.25
N PRO A 54 0.28 0.85 -13.63
CA PRO A 54 0.35 2.30 -13.80
C PRO A 54 1.62 2.84 -13.16
N ARG A 55 2.47 3.46 -13.98
CA ARG A 55 3.75 4.06 -13.56
C ARG A 55 4.11 5.26 -14.39
N GLU A 56 4.87 6.15 -13.79
CA GLU A 56 5.33 7.39 -14.40
C GLU A 56 6.82 7.58 -14.13
N ILE A 57 7.51 8.14 -15.12
CA ILE A 57 8.92 8.55 -14.98
C ILE A 57 8.93 10.07 -14.92
N LEU A 58 8.98 10.60 -13.71
CA LEU A 58 8.77 12.02 -13.45
C LEU A 58 10.10 12.78 -13.52
N PRO A 59 10.27 13.72 -14.46
CA PRO A 59 11.47 14.55 -14.53
C PRO A 59 11.47 15.59 -13.40
N PHE A 60 12.65 15.92 -12.88
CA PHE A 60 12.85 17.00 -11.93
C PHE A 60 14.21 17.67 -12.13
N SER A 61 14.34 18.91 -11.65
CA SER A 61 15.56 19.70 -11.81
C SER A 61 16.68 19.18 -10.90
N VAL A 62 17.94 19.24 -11.36
CA VAL A 62 19.11 18.90 -10.52
C VAL A 62 19.11 19.67 -9.19
N TRP A 63 18.62 20.90 -9.16
CA TRP A 63 18.54 21.72 -7.95
C TRP A 63 17.58 21.16 -6.89
N GLN A 64 16.61 20.35 -7.30
CA GLN A 64 15.64 19.70 -6.41
C GLN A 64 16.11 18.31 -5.92
N LEU A 65 17.32 17.88 -6.30
CA LEU A 65 17.83 16.55 -5.94
C LEU A 65 17.81 16.24 -4.44
N PRO A 66 18.15 17.16 -3.51
CA PRO A 66 18.03 16.88 -2.09
C PRO A 66 16.59 16.57 -1.64
N GLU A 67 15.62 17.37 -2.09
CA GLU A 67 14.19 17.17 -1.79
C GLU A 67 13.69 15.85 -2.37
N TYR A 68 14.05 15.55 -3.63
CA TYR A 68 13.63 14.32 -4.30
C TYR A 68 14.27 13.07 -3.68
N LYS A 69 15.48 13.16 -3.11
CA LYS A 69 16.08 12.05 -2.35
C LYS A 69 15.28 11.74 -1.08
N GLU A 70 14.81 12.77 -0.39
CA GLU A 70 13.97 12.61 0.79
C GLU A 70 12.57 12.08 0.41
N LYS A 71 11.97 12.61 -0.66
CA LYS A 71 10.75 12.05 -1.26
C LYS A 71 10.94 10.57 -1.65
N ALA A 72 12.06 10.23 -2.27
CA ALA A 72 12.41 8.85 -2.65
C ALA A 72 12.52 7.91 -1.44
N ARG A 73 13.05 8.40 -0.31
CA ARG A 73 13.11 7.64 0.95
C ARG A 73 11.71 7.29 1.42
N ARG A 74 10.82 8.29 1.56
CA ARG A 74 9.42 8.08 1.97
C ARG A 74 8.66 7.16 1.02
N MET A 75 8.86 7.32 -0.29
CA MET A 75 8.29 6.42 -1.30
C MET A 75 8.72 4.96 -1.07
N ARG A 76 10.02 4.71 -0.87
CA ARG A 76 10.52 3.36 -0.60
C ARG A 76 9.97 2.78 0.70
N GLU A 77 9.84 3.58 1.75
CA GLU A 77 9.24 3.15 3.01
C GLU A 77 7.79 2.70 2.82
N LEU A 78 6.98 3.46 2.08
CA LEU A 78 5.60 3.07 1.76
C LEU A 78 5.55 1.79 0.93
N ALA A 79 6.43 1.65 -0.06
CA ALA A 79 6.50 0.45 -0.88
C ALA A 79 6.90 -0.80 -0.06
N GLN A 80 7.88 -0.66 0.85
CA GLN A 80 8.30 -1.74 1.74
C GLN A 80 7.19 -2.11 2.73
N ALA A 81 6.49 -1.13 3.30
CA ALA A 81 5.35 -1.36 4.17
C ALA A 81 4.26 -2.15 3.44
N GLU A 82 3.94 -1.80 2.19
CA GLU A 82 2.95 -2.55 1.39
C GLU A 82 3.40 -3.99 1.09
N LEU A 83 4.68 -4.21 0.79
CA LEU A 83 5.20 -5.57 0.59
C LEU A 83 5.10 -6.40 1.87
N GLU A 84 5.42 -5.80 3.02
CA GLU A 84 5.29 -6.47 4.32
C GLU A 84 3.82 -6.76 4.66
N ARG A 85 2.92 -5.82 4.41
CA ARG A 85 1.48 -6.01 4.56
C ARG A 85 0.99 -7.21 3.76
N ARG A 86 1.39 -7.33 2.50
CA ARG A 86 1.02 -8.49 1.65
C ARG A 86 1.55 -9.79 2.22
N ARG A 87 2.80 -9.80 2.69
CA ARG A 87 3.41 -10.98 3.31
C ARG A 87 2.61 -11.42 4.55
N LEU A 88 2.27 -10.46 5.42
CA LEU A 88 1.46 -10.71 6.61
C LEU A 88 0.06 -11.22 6.25
N PHE A 89 -0.62 -10.57 5.30
CA PHE A 89 -1.97 -10.95 4.87
C PHE A 89 -1.99 -12.35 4.25
N ALA A 90 -1.08 -12.64 3.30
CA ALA A 90 -0.97 -13.96 2.69
C ALA A 90 -0.70 -15.04 3.73
N ARG A 91 0.24 -14.80 4.66
CA ARG A 91 0.52 -15.72 5.76
C ARG A 91 -0.71 -15.94 6.66
N ALA A 92 -1.48 -14.89 6.95
CA ALA A 92 -2.69 -14.98 7.74
C ALA A 92 -3.72 -15.91 7.07
N VAL A 93 -3.91 -15.79 5.75
CA VAL A 93 -4.80 -16.67 4.97
C VAL A 93 -4.32 -18.13 5.01
N GLU A 94 -3.01 -18.36 4.86
CA GLU A 94 -2.41 -19.70 4.88
C GLU A 94 -2.63 -20.43 6.21
N VAL A 95 -2.52 -19.72 7.34
CA VAL A 95 -2.58 -20.34 8.68
C VAL A 95 -3.98 -20.33 9.28
N LEU A 96 -4.94 -19.60 8.70
CA LEU A 96 -6.28 -19.37 9.27
C LEU A 96 -6.99 -20.62 9.78
N GLU A 97 -6.91 -21.73 9.04
CA GLU A 97 -7.61 -22.98 9.39
C GLU A 97 -6.83 -23.84 10.39
N ARG A 98 -5.52 -23.62 10.51
CA ARG A 98 -4.61 -24.43 11.34
C ARG A 98 -4.31 -23.77 12.68
N ASP A 99 -4.11 -22.46 12.67
CA ASP A 99 -3.85 -21.62 13.82
C ASP A 99 -4.63 -20.29 13.70
N PRO A 100 -5.91 -20.28 14.12
CA PRO A 100 -6.74 -19.10 14.04
C PRO A 100 -6.21 -17.90 14.84
N GLU A 101 -5.54 -18.13 15.97
CA GLU A 101 -5.01 -17.04 16.80
C GLU A 101 -3.82 -16.35 16.13
N GLU A 102 -2.90 -17.13 15.54
CA GLU A 102 -1.82 -16.58 14.73
C GLU A 102 -2.40 -15.78 13.55
N ALA A 103 -3.40 -16.34 12.85
CA ALA A 103 -4.03 -15.68 11.72
C ALA A 103 -4.67 -14.33 12.10
N LEU A 104 -5.44 -14.27 13.19
CA LEU A 104 -6.05 -13.04 13.68
C LEU A 104 -4.99 -11.98 13.99
N SER A 105 -3.89 -12.37 14.64
CA SER A 105 -2.76 -11.46 14.91
C SER A 105 -2.12 -10.93 13.63
N LEU A 106 -1.91 -11.79 12.63
CA LEU A 106 -1.33 -11.41 11.35
C LEU A 106 -2.26 -10.48 10.54
N PHE A 107 -3.57 -10.74 10.53
CA PHE A 107 -4.56 -9.85 9.91
C PHE A 107 -4.57 -8.47 10.59
N ASP A 108 -4.52 -8.44 11.93
CA ASP A 108 -4.48 -7.19 12.68
C ASP A 108 -3.23 -6.37 12.36
N ARG A 109 -2.06 -7.02 12.30
CA ARG A 109 -0.79 -6.38 11.90
C ARG A 109 -0.81 -5.89 10.46
N ALA A 110 -1.34 -6.68 9.52
CA ALA A 110 -1.49 -6.27 8.13
C ALA A 110 -2.41 -5.05 8.02
N GLY A 111 -3.60 -5.10 8.63
CA GLY A 111 -4.55 -3.99 8.62
C GLY A 111 -4.02 -2.71 9.28
N GLY A 112 -3.14 -2.84 10.28
CA GLY A 112 -2.41 -1.71 10.87
C GLY A 112 -1.59 -0.93 9.84
N ILE A 113 -0.96 -1.63 8.88
CA ILE A 113 -0.24 -1.00 7.77
C ILE A 113 -1.22 -0.35 6.79
N GLU A 114 -2.14 -1.13 6.23
CA GLU A 114 -3.22 -0.67 5.34
C GLU A 114 -4.27 -1.78 5.18
N LEU A 115 -5.54 -1.42 5.03
CA LEU A 115 -6.61 -2.39 4.77
C LEU A 115 -7.27 -2.12 3.42
N TYR A 116 -7.28 -3.11 2.54
CA TYR A 116 -7.94 -3.01 1.24
C TYR A 116 -9.17 -3.90 1.20
N LEU A 117 -10.33 -3.28 0.98
CA LEU A 117 -11.60 -4.00 0.94
C LEU A 117 -11.66 -5.11 -0.12
N PRO A 118 -11.07 -4.97 -1.33
CA PRO A 118 -11.05 -6.07 -2.29
C PRO A 118 -10.30 -7.33 -1.81
N GLU A 119 -9.33 -7.20 -0.91
CA GLU A 119 -8.66 -8.37 -0.30
C GLU A 119 -9.54 -9.01 0.78
N VAL A 120 -10.26 -8.18 1.55
CA VAL A 120 -11.22 -8.64 2.56
C VAL A 120 -12.43 -9.35 1.92
N GLU A 121 -12.94 -8.83 0.80
CA GLU A 121 -14.01 -9.45 0.01
C GLU A 121 -13.59 -10.81 -0.53
N ARG A 122 -12.41 -10.89 -1.14
CA ARG A 122 -11.85 -12.14 -1.65
C ARG A 122 -11.68 -13.17 -0.53
N LEU A 123 -11.16 -12.77 0.62
CA LEU A 123 -11.03 -13.65 1.78
C LEU A 123 -12.39 -14.21 2.23
N ALA A 124 -13.41 -13.36 2.31
CA ALA A 124 -14.76 -13.79 2.71
C ALA A 124 -15.36 -14.81 1.72
N GLU A 125 -15.07 -14.65 0.43
CA GLU A 125 -15.50 -15.57 -0.62
C GLU A 125 -14.72 -16.89 -0.57
N GLU A 126 -13.38 -16.84 -0.59
CA GLU A 126 -12.50 -18.02 -0.61
C GLU A 126 -12.65 -18.89 0.65
N LYS A 127 -12.97 -18.29 1.80
CA LYS A 127 -13.12 -18.98 3.10
C LYS A 127 -14.57 -19.08 3.56
N ARG A 128 -15.55 -18.91 2.65
CA ARG A 128 -16.98 -18.90 2.97
C ARG A 128 -17.41 -20.14 3.77
N GLU A 129 -17.09 -21.34 3.31
CA GLU A 129 -17.48 -22.59 3.96
C GLU A 129 -16.85 -22.71 5.35
N PHE A 130 -15.55 -22.40 5.47
CA PHE A 130 -14.85 -22.38 6.76
C PHE A 130 -15.50 -21.41 7.75
N PHE A 131 -15.92 -20.23 7.30
CA PHE A 131 -16.60 -19.25 8.15
C PHE A 131 -18.03 -19.66 8.54
N LEU A 132 -18.73 -20.46 7.72
CA LEU A 132 -20.02 -21.03 8.11
C LEU A 132 -19.89 -22.00 9.29
N SER A 133 -18.82 -22.80 9.29
CA SER A 133 -18.52 -23.72 10.41
C SER A 133 -17.89 -23.03 11.63
N ASN A 134 -17.36 -21.82 11.47
CA ASN A 134 -16.64 -21.09 12.53
C ASN A 134 -17.17 -19.64 12.71
N PRO A 135 -18.43 -19.45 13.10
CA PRO A 135 -19.06 -18.13 13.15
C PRO A 135 -18.43 -17.19 14.18
N GLN A 136 -17.92 -17.70 15.31
CA GLN A 136 -17.21 -16.88 16.30
C GLN A 136 -15.89 -16.32 15.75
N LEU A 137 -15.15 -17.13 14.99
CA LEU A 137 -13.91 -16.70 14.34
C LEU A 137 -14.19 -15.67 13.25
N LYS A 138 -15.21 -15.92 12.41
CA LYS A 138 -15.70 -14.97 11.39
C LYS A 138 -15.99 -13.61 12.03
N ARG A 139 -16.70 -13.60 13.17
CA ARG A 139 -17.01 -12.38 13.91
C ARG A 139 -15.78 -11.64 14.42
N ARG A 140 -14.85 -12.34 15.08
CA ARG A 140 -13.60 -11.74 15.60
C ARG A 140 -12.77 -11.11 14.48
N LEU A 141 -12.69 -11.78 13.33
CA LEU A 141 -12.02 -11.24 12.15
C LEU A 141 -12.72 -9.98 11.61
N GLY A 142 -14.06 -9.99 11.58
CA GLY A 142 -14.85 -8.80 11.23
C GLY A 142 -14.61 -7.61 12.15
N GLU A 143 -14.50 -7.83 13.46
CA GLU A 143 -14.18 -6.78 14.45
C GLU A 143 -12.78 -6.19 14.21
N ILE A 144 -11.77 -7.03 13.90
CA ILE A 144 -10.43 -6.58 13.51
C ILE A 144 -10.50 -5.71 12.25
N PHE A 145 -11.18 -6.18 11.20
CA PHE A 145 -11.28 -5.42 9.95
C PHE A 145 -12.03 -4.10 10.12
N LEU A 146 -13.10 -4.06 10.91
CA LEU A 146 -13.79 -2.80 11.22
C LEU A 146 -12.89 -1.79 11.91
N LYS A 147 -12.17 -2.25 12.95
CA LYS A 147 -11.21 -1.41 13.66
C LYS A 147 -10.17 -0.83 12.69
N ARG A 148 -9.50 -1.69 11.91
CA ARG A 148 -8.44 -1.27 10.97
C ARG A 148 -8.97 -0.42 9.81
N TRP A 149 -10.21 -0.65 9.40
CA TRP A 149 -10.88 0.18 8.38
C TRP A 149 -11.15 1.60 8.87
N SER A 150 -11.61 1.78 10.11
CA SER A 150 -11.82 3.13 10.65
C SER A 150 -10.49 3.85 10.88
N GLU A 151 -9.50 3.18 11.48
CA GLU A 151 -8.14 3.74 11.69
C GLU A 151 -7.48 4.23 10.39
N LYS A 152 -7.74 3.55 9.26
CA LYS A 152 -7.24 3.96 7.94
C LYS A 152 -7.57 5.41 7.61
N PHE A 153 -8.79 5.87 7.88
CA PHE A 153 -9.23 7.22 7.52
C PHE A 153 -8.71 8.32 8.46
N GLY A 154 -8.06 7.92 9.57
CA GLY A 154 -7.28 8.81 10.43
C GLY A 154 -5.83 9.00 9.99
N LYS A 155 -5.37 8.33 8.92
CA LYS A 155 -3.99 8.49 8.43
C LYS A 155 -3.86 9.80 7.62
N PRO A 156 -2.71 10.52 7.69
CA PRO A 156 -2.52 11.80 7.00
C PRO A 156 -2.82 11.78 5.49
N ARG A 157 -2.60 10.63 4.83
CA ARG A 157 -2.90 10.46 3.39
C ARG A 157 -4.39 10.61 3.05
N TYR A 158 -5.29 10.36 4.00
CA TYR A 158 -6.74 10.43 3.78
C TYR A 158 -7.35 11.73 4.31
N GLU A 159 -6.62 12.51 5.12
CA GLU A 159 -7.04 13.84 5.58
C GLU A 159 -7.13 14.85 4.45
N VAL A 160 -6.36 14.67 3.38
CA VAL A 160 -6.39 15.54 2.20
C VAL A 160 -7.66 15.37 1.36
N TRP A 161 -8.49 14.37 1.64
CA TRP A 161 -9.74 14.16 0.92
C TRP A 161 -10.85 15.06 1.45
N PRO A 162 -11.79 15.50 0.59
CA PRO A 162 -12.98 16.19 1.05
C PRO A 162 -13.71 15.38 2.13
N GLU A 163 -14.06 16.03 3.24
CA GLU A 163 -14.60 15.35 4.42
C GLU A 163 -15.81 14.47 4.11
N ARG A 164 -16.76 14.97 3.31
CA ARG A 164 -17.94 14.21 2.88
C ARG A 164 -17.54 12.92 2.15
N MET A 165 -16.60 12.99 1.22
CA MET A 165 -16.11 11.83 0.47
C MET A 165 -15.44 10.81 1.40
N ARG A 166 -14.67 11.29 2.38
CA ARG A 166 -14.03 10.44 3.38
C ARG A 166 -15.06 9.67 4.20
N ILE A 167 -16.06 10.38 4.75
CA ILE A 167 -17.15 9.79 5.54
C ILE A 167 -17.96 8.79 4.71
N GLU A 168 -18.29 9.12 3.46
CA GLU A 168 -19.02 8.22 2.57
C GLU A 168 -18.26 6.92 2.31
N ARG A 169 -16.96 7.01 2.02
CA ARG A 169 -16.09 5.86 1.80
C ARG A 169 -15.89 5.01 3.05
N GLU A 170 -15.73 5.66 4.20
CA GLU A 170 -15.63 4.99 5.49
C GLU A 170 -16.90 4.18 5.77
N LYS A 171 -18.06 4.84 5.74
CA LYS A 171 -19.37 4.20 5.97
C LYS A 171 -19.66 3.09 4.98
N TRP A 172 -19.29 3.27 3.70
CA TRP A 172 -19.48 2.23 2.69
C TRP A 172 -18.68 0.97 3.00
N GLY A 173 -17.38 1.11 3.32
CA GLY A 173 -16.57 -0.06 3.67
C GLY A 173 -16.95 -0.67 5.02
N GLU A 174 -17.40 0.13 5.99
CA GLU A 174 -17.93 -0.37 7.27
C GLU A 174 -19.15 -1.28 7.04
N ARG A 175 -20.12 -0.81 6.23
CA ARG A 175 -21.28 -1.62 5.84
C ARG A 175 -20.85 -2.91 5.18
N ARG A 176 -19.91 -2.82 4.23
CA ARG A 176 -19.44 -3.99 3.49
C ARG A 176 -18.76 -5.03 4.40
N ILE A 177 -17.92 -4.60 5.33
CA ILE A 177 -17.28 -5.51 6.30
C ILE A 177 -18.33 -6.15 7.22
N ARG A 178 -19.33 -5.37 7.67
CA ARG A 178 -20.44 -5.90 8.48
C ARG A 178 -21.23 -6.97 7.73
N GLU A 179 -21.59 -6.73 6.47
CA GLU A 179 -22.28 -7.70 5.60
C GLU A 179 -21.49 -9.00 5.47
N LEU A 180 -20.17 -8.90 5.25
CA LEU A 180 -19.34 -10.07 5.01
C LEU A 180 -19.08 -10.90 6.28
N PHE A 181 -18.88 -10.25 7.43
CA PHE A 181 -18.33 -10.91 8.63
C PHE A 181 -19.26 -10.94 9.84
N LEU A 182 -20.18 -9.97 9.98
CA LEU A 182 -20.93 -9.75 11.22
C LEU A 182 -22.44 -9.99 11.09
N GLN A 183 -22.96 -10.03 9.87
CA GLN A 183 -24.33 -10.45 9.61
C GLN A 183 -24.38 -11.97 9.48
N VAL A 184 -25.40 -12.56 10.10
CA VAL A 184 -25.75 -13.99 10.04
C VAL A 184 -26.76 -14.17 8.91
#